data_AF-A0A8T3KPY2-F1
#
_entry.id   AF-A0A8T3KPY2-F1
#
_cell.length_a   1.000
_cell.length_b   1.000
_cell.length_c   1.000
_cell.angle_alpha   90.00
_cell.angle_beta   90.00
_cell.angle_gamma   90.00
#
_symmetry.space_group_name_H-M   'P 1'
#
loop_
_entity.id
_entity.type
_entity.pdbx_description
1 polymer ?
#
loop_
_entity_poly.entity_id
_entity_poly.type
_entity_poly.pdbx_seq_one_letter_code
_entity_poly.pdbx_strand_id
1 'polypeptide(L)' 'MEEYLDILTEEGNFTGVKKERNEVHKEGEWHGSSKIWLLSEKGEVLIQH' A
#
# COMPACT_ATOMS: atom_id res chain seq x y z
N MET A 1 3.84 -11.15 -13.63
CA MET A 1 4.85 -10.42 -12.84
C MET A 1 4.24 -10.24 -11.46
N GLU A 2 4.93 -10.68 -10.42
CA GLU A 2 4.45 -10.55 -9.04
C GLU A 2 4.90 -9.20 -8.46
N GLU A 3 4.04 -8.56 -7.65
CA GLU A 3 4.35 -7.31 -6.97
C GLU A 3 5.08 -7.61 -5.66
N TYR A 4 6.22 -6.96 -5.44
CA TYR A 4 6.97 -7.05 -4.18
C TYR A 4 6.86 -5.74 -3.41
N LEU A 5 6.60 -5.85 -2.10
CA LEU A 5 6.47 -4.72 -1.19
C LEU A 5 7.65 -4.68 -0.23
N ASP A 6 8.11 -3.46 0.10
CA ASP A 6 9.05 -3.23 1.19
C ASP A 6 8.37 -3.48 2.53
N ILE A 7 9.00 -4.31 3.37
CA ILE A 7 8.55 -4.54 4.75
C ILE A 7 9.05 -3.40 5.62
N LEU A 8 8.13 -2.85 6.40
CA LEU A 8 8.39 -1.77 7.33
C LEU A 8 8.36 -2.28 8.78
N THR A 9 8.91 -1.50 9.70
CA THR A 9 8.58 -1.63 11.12
C THR A 9 7.21 -1.00 11.39
N GLU A 10 6.68 -1.18 12.60
CA GLU A 10 5.42 -0.55 13.03
C GLU A 10 5.50 0.98 12.99
N GLU A 11 6.68 1.55 13.21
CA GLU A 11 6.97 2.98 13.11
C GLU A 11 7.17 3.45 11.65
N GLY A 12 7.09 2.55 10.68
CA GLY A 12 7.21 2.85 9.25
C GLY A 12 8.64 2.89 8.72
N ASN A 13 9.65 2.45 9.48
CA ASN A 13 11.04 2.43 9.02
C ASN A 13 11.30 1.22 8.11
N PHE A 14 12.14 1.38 7.09
CA PHE A 14 12.50 0.27 6.20
C PHE A 14 13.30 -0.81 6.93
N THR A 15 12.93 -2.08 6.72
CA THR A 15 13.69 -3.23 7.23
C THR A 15 14.77 -3.71 6.26
N GLY A 16 14.71 -3.28 5.00
CA GLY A 16 15.56 -3.76 3.90
C GLY A 16 15.08 -5.09 3.28
N VAL A 17 14.00 -5.67 3.80
CA VAL A 17 13.39 -6.90 3.29
C VAL A 17 12.26 -6.56 2.32
N LYS A 18 12.13 -7.35 1.26
CA LYS A 18 11.00 -7.33 0.33
C LYS A 18 10.33 -8.70 0.29
N LYS A 19 9.00 -8.71 0.20
CA LYS A 19 8.19 -9.93 0.06
C LYS A 19 7.10 -9.74 -0.97
N GLU A 20 6.61 -10.85 -1.50
CA GLU A 20 5.51 -10.84 -2.46
C GLU A 20 4.23 -10.34 -1.78
N ARG A 21 3.43 -9.54 -2.49
CA ARG A 21 2.24 -8.86 -1.93
C ARG A 21 1.32 -9.82 -1.17
N ASN A 22 1.04 -11.00 -1.73
CA ASN A 22 0.14 -11.95 -1.09
C ASN A 22 0.70 -12.47 0.23
N GLU A 23 2.01 -12.68 0.33
CA GLU A 23 2.67 -13.07 1.58
C GLU A 23 2.55 -11.97 2.64
N VAL A 24 2.84 -10.71 2.26
CA VAL A 24 2.74 -9.55 3.17
C VAL A 24 1.34 -9.44 3.77
N HIS A 25 0.29 -9.56 2.95
CA HIS A 25 -1.10 -9.48 3.43
C HIS A 25 -1.54 -10.71 4.20
N LYS A 26 -1.05 -11.90 3.84
CA LYS A 26 -1.36 -13.16 4.54
C LYS A 26 -0.74 -13.19 5.93
N GLU A 27 0.47 -12.66 6.08
CA GLU A 27 1.22 -12.67 7.34
C GLU A 27 0.93 -11.44 8.22
N GLY A 28 0.24 -10.43 7.69
CA GLY A 28 -0.13 -9.22 8.43
C GLY A 28 1.04 -8.28 8.65
N GLU A 29 1.99 -8.25 7.72
CA GLU A 29 3.20 -7.45 7.84
C GLU A 29 2.98 -5.98 7.48
N TRP A 30 3.70 -5.11 8.19
CA TRP A 30 3.72 -3.68 7.91
C TRP A 30 4.35 -3.41 6.54
N HIS A 31 3.64 -2.65 5.71
CA HIS A 31 4.08 -2.20 4.39
C HIS A 31 3.50 -0.83 4.08
N GLY A 32 4.16 -0.08 3.20
CA GLY A 32 3.66 1.22 2.76
C GLY A 32 2.38 1.10 1.94
N SER A 33 1.51 2.11 2.03
CA SER A 33 0.31 2.21 1.19
C SER A 33 0.09 3.65 0.73
N SER A 34 -0.48 3.81 -0.46
CA SER A 34 -0.90 5.10 -1.01
C SER A 34 -2.36 5.05 -1.41
N LYS A 35 -3.10 6.13 -1.17
CA LYS A 35 -4.48 6.32 -1.62
C LYS A 35 -4.56 7.64 -2.39
N ILE A 36 -5.14 7.61 -3.59
CA ILE A 36 -5.33 8.79 -4.44
C ILE A 36 -6.81 9.13 -4.44
N TRP A 37 -7.12 10.41 -4.24
CA TRP A 37 -8.48 10.96 -4.31
C TRP A 37 -8.54 11.87 -5.53
N LEU A 38 -9.39 11.53 -6.48
CA LEU A 38 -9.63 12.38 -7.66
C LEU A 38 -10.87 13.23 -7.42
N LEU A 39 -10.72 14.55 -7.55
CA LEU A 39 -11.81 15.51 -7.43
C LEU A 39 -12.16 16.10 -8.80
N SER A 40 -13.46 16.19 -9.11
CA SER A 40 -13.94 16.95 -10.26
C SER A 40 -13.88 18.46 -9.99
N GLU A 41 -14.01 19.29 -11.03
CA GLU A 41 -14.12 20.75 -10.88
C GLU A 41 -15.35 21.19 -10.05
N LYS A 42 -16.33 20.29 -9.88
CA LYS A 42 -17.51 20.50 -9.04
C LYS A 42 -17.31 20.06 -7.58
N GLY A 43 -16.14 19.53 -7.24
CA GLY A 43 -15.80 19.06 -5.90
C GLY A 43 -16.28 17.64 -5.58
N GLU A 44 -16.64 16.84 -6.59
CA GLU A 44 -17.08 15.46 -6.40
C GLU A 44 -15.88 14.50 -6.38
N VAL A 45 -15.91 13.49 -5.52
CA VAL A 45 -14.85 12.46 -5.44
C VAL A 45 -15.19 11.28 -6.34
N LEU A 46 -14.23 10.86 -7.18
CA LEU A 46 -14.33 9.60 -7.92
C LEU A 46 -14.19 8.42 -6.94
N ILE A 47 -15.21 7.57 -6.89
CA ILE A 47 -15.20 6.34 -6.09
C ILE A 47 -15.04 5.14 -7.02
N GLN A 48 -14.07 4.28 -6.71
CA GLN A 48 -13.89 2.99 -7.37
C GLN A 48 -14.70 1.91 -6.63
N HIS A 49 -15.45 1.11 -7.38
CA HIS A 49 -16.16 -0.09 -6.92
C HIS A 49 -15.43 -1.34 -7.41
#